data_AF-A0A2N3FSC5-F1
#
_entry.id   AF-A0A2N3FSC5-F1
#
_cell.length_a   1.000
_cell.length_b   1.000
_cell.length_c   1.000
_cell.angle_alpha   90.00
_cell.angle_beta   90.00
_cell.angle_gamma   90.00
#
_symmetry.space_group_name_H-M   'P 1'
#
loop_
_entity.id
_entity.type
_entity.pdbx_description
1 polymer ?
#
loop_
_entity_poly.entity_id
_entity_poly.type
_entity_poly.pdbx_seq_one_letter_code
_entity_poly.pdbx_strand_id
1 'polypeptide(L)'
;MTNLLNPPIRSRTLGAGQPLRGDRIHKYVTAYCPQCHAADTPLESVQRLSGILAIRDERVWLERACPVHGLVRTLYDEDPNILRYLEQWQAPTKVHIPDRVDNYRAMPEAFAYGLPAFHTQHTCILIEDITEHCNLRCPTCFTASGPALTGVAPLVDVLANVDARLAREEDRIDVLMLSGGEPTLYPQLAELLAELVERPIVRIMVNTNGLLLAQDDDLLALLRSHRDRLEVYLQYDGPSVAASTFHRGADLTRFKESAIARLSEAGIFTTLVMTAALGVNDGDIGAVVQKALATPFIGGVAIQPVFGSGRNHGIDPMDRLTHTGVLARLGPQTGNVVQWHDLTALPCSHPHCSSVGYMLKDDAGVWRSLTALVGHDELLRWLELDPEHLANRVADRDLPQQLRELIKNSMLDLLSEQATLTNPRTGQLWQNICTQCDLGISTLATLAAGKLPGQEDRMRALLADRVKRITVKPFQDISTMLEERLVQCCVHVGTVGDDGAPQCAPFCAVQAWGPLARQRLSTAKGHLPVLPLSTRPVVPAETPTRARSSHE
;
A
#
# COMPACT_ATOMS: atom_id res chain seq x y z
N MET A 1 62.20 62.53 14.28
CA MET A 1 60.91 62.00 13.82
C MET A 1 61.17 60.63 13.20
N THR A 2 60.66 59.58 13.83
CA THR A 2 60.98 58.19 13.47
C THR A 2 59.85 57.63 12.63
N ASN A 3 60.10 57.30 11.36
CA ASN A 3 59.07 56.71 10.51
C ASN A 3 58.88 55.23 10.85
N LEU A 4 57.69 54.89 11.33
CA LEU A 4 57.25 53.51 11.57
C LEU A 4 57.02 52.81 10.22
N LEU A 5 58.00 52.04 9.77
CA LEU A 5 57.86 51.16 8.61
C LEU A 5 57.03 49.93 9.01
N ASN A 6 55.92 49.71 8.30
CA ASN A 6 55.08 48.52 8.47
C ASN A 6 55.90 47.23 8.27
N PRO A 7 55.67 46.19 9.09
CA PRO A 7 56.34 44.90 8.89
C PRO A 7 55.86 44.24 7.58
N PRO A 8 56.73 43.47 6.89
CA PRO A 8 56.35 42.80 5.66
C PRO A 8 55.28 41.75 5.93
N ILE A 9 54.12 41.91 5.27
CA ILE A 9 53.05 40.91 5.28
C ILE A 9 53.62 39.64 4.65
N ARG A 10 53.82 38.60 5.47
CA ARG A 10 54.22 37.28 4.97
C ARG A 10 53.05 36.68 4.19
N SER A 11 53.09 36.85 2.87
CA SER A 11 52.24 36.10 1.94
C SER A 11 52.49 34.60 2.15
N ARG A 12 51.56 33.93 2.85
CA ARG A 12 51.51 32.48 2.92
C ARG A 12 50.86 32.00 1.63
N THR A 13 51.61 31.28 0.80
CA THR A 13 51.03 30.51 -0.30
C THR A 13 50.02 29.52 0.30
N LEU A 14 48.74 29.68 -0.05
CA LEU A 14 47.71 28.73 0.35
C LEU A 14 47.94 27.41 -0.39
N GLY A 15 47.79 26.28 0.31
CA GLY A 15 47.84 24.95 -0.31
C GLY A 15 46.63 24.71 -1.22
N ALA A 16 46.63 23.59 -1.94
CA ALA A 16 45.64 23.25 -2.98
C ALA A 16 44.19 23.04 -2.49
N GLY A 17 43.89 23.30 -1.22
CA GLY A 17 42.58 23.02 -0.61
C GLY A 17 42.35 21.52 -0.39
N GLN A 18 41.08 21.16 -0.19
CA GLN A 18 40.63 19.78 -0.15
C GLN A 18 39.97 19.42 -1.49
N PRO A 19 40.12 18.17 -1.99
CA PRO A 19 39.42 17.73 -3.19
C PRO A 19 37.91 17.67 -2.98
N LEU A 20 37.15 17.71 -4.07
CA LEU A 20 35.71 17.42 -4.04
C LEU A 20 35.46 15.96 -3.67
N ARG A 21 34.30 15.69 -3.05
CA ARG A 21 33.79 14.34 -2.85
C ARG A 21 33.32 13.74 -4.19
N GLY A 22 33.38 12.42 -4.31
CA GLY A 22 32.76 11.67 -5.40
C GLY A 22 31.27 11.37 -5.18
N ASP A 23 30.64 12.00 -4.20
CA ASP A 23 29.21 11.89 -3.89
C ASP A 23 28.56 13.27 -3.74
N ARG A 24 27.24 13.31 -3.95
CA ARG A 24 26.41 14.48 -3.65
C ARG A 24 25.40 14.10 -2.57
N ILE A 25 25.37 14.87 -1.47
CA ILE A 25 24.36 14.71 -0.43
C ILE A 25 23.00 15.13 -1.02
N HIS A 26 22.01 14.24 -0.92
CA HIS A 26 20.64 14.46 -1.34
C HIS A 26 19.78 14.95 -0.18
N LYS A 27 19.82 14.24 0.97
CA LYS A 27 19.03 14.56 2.17
C LYS A 27 19.79 14.12 3.44
N TYR A 28 19.62 14.85 4.54
CA TYR A 28 20.00 14.39 5.88
C TYR A 28 18.79 13.72 6.54
N VAL A 29 19.00 12.57 7.19
CA VAL A 29 17.93 11.69 7.66
C VAL A 29 18.24 11.09 9.04
N THR A 30 17.22 10.57 9.73
CA THR A 30 17.41 9.69 10.89
C THR A 30 17.08 8.26 10.48
N ALA A 31 18.03 7.35 10.71
CA ALA A 31 17.95 5.97 10.25
C ALA A 31 18.41 4.99 11.34
N TYR A 32 18.29 3.70 11.06
CA TYR A 32 18.64 2.62 11.99
C TYR A 32 19.79 1.77 11.43
N CYS A 33 20.54 1.12 12.32
CA CYS A 33 21.62 0.22 11.93
C CYS A 33 21.08 -1.20 11.71
N PRO A 34 21.15 -1.77 10.49
CA PRO A 34 20.71 -3.15 10.21
C PRO A 34 21.56 -4.19 10.96
N GLN A 35 22.80 -3.85 11.33
CA GLN A 35 23.71 -4.75 12.06
C GLN A 35 23.52 -4.70 13.58
N CYS A 36 22.95 -3.63 14.14
CA CYS A 36 22.53 -3.57 15.55
C CYS A 36 21.15 -4.18 15.79
N HIS A 37 20.35 -4.36 14.74
CA HIS A 37 18.95 -4.71 14.87
C HIS A 37 18.75 -6.22 15.02
N ALA A 38 18.11 -6.60 16.13
CA ALA A 38 17.41 -7.87 16.24
C ALA A 38 15.92 -7.57 16.41
N ALA A 39 15.05 -8.49 15.95
CA ALA A 39 13.60 -8.30 16.01
C ALA A 39 13.12 -8.08 17.46
N ASP A 40 13.69 -8.78 18.43
CA ASP A 40 13.31 -8.73 19.85
C ASP A 40 14.12 -7.74 20.70
N THR A 41 14.87 -6.81 20.07
CA THR A 41 15.53 -5.72 20.80
C THR A 41 14.49 -4.85 21.53
N PRO A 42 14.67 -4.55 22.84
CA PRO A 42 13.81 -3.61 23.58
C PRO A 42 13.77 -2.25 22.88
N LEU A 43 12.58 -1.69 22.66
CA LEU A 43 12.39 -0.54 21.76
C LEU A 43 13.12 0.71 22.25
N GLU A 44 13.16 0.92 23.56
CA GLU A 44 13.87 1.99 24.26
C GLU A 44 15.40 1.92 24.08
N SER A 45 15.92 0.74 23.69
CA SER A 45 17.36 0.53 23.43
C SER A 45 17.73 0.68 21.94
N VAL A 46 16.75 0.87 21.05
CA VAL A 46 16.98 1.00 19.61
C VAL A 46 17.67 2.33 19.29
N GLN A 47 18.94 2.27 18.88
CA GLN A 47 19.71 3.46 18.54
C GLN A 47 19.24 4.12 17.25
N ARG A 48 18.79 5.36 17.38
CA ARG A 48 18.53 6.30 16.28
C ARG A 48 19.84 6.91 15.82
N LEU A 49 20.15 6.81 14.52
CA LEU A 49 21.43 7.26 13.96
C LEU A 49 21.22 8.40 12.95
N SER A 50 22.03 9.44 13.04
CA SER A 50 22.15 10.42 11.97
C SER A 50 22.72 9.76 10.71
N GLY A 51 22.08 10.04 9.58
CA GLY A 51 22.49 9.54 8.27
C GLY A 51 22.27 10.55 7.15
N ILE A 52 22.66 10.13 5.95
CA ILE A 52 22.43 10.84 4.70
C ILE A 52 21.90 9.89 3.64
N LEU A 53 21.04 10.41 2.77
CA LEU A 53 20.88 9.89 1.42
C LEU A 53 21.95 10.55 0.55
N ALA A 54 22.83 9.74 -0.04
CA ALA A 54 23.92 10.19 -0.90
C ALA A 54 23.74 9.65 -2.32
N ILE A 55 23.87 10.52 -3.32
CA ILE A 55 23.89 10.15 -4.73
C ILE A 55 25.34 9.82 -5.10
N ARG A 56 25.55 8.60 -5.58
CA ARG A 56 26.85 8.05 -5.98
C ARG A 56 26.62 7.00 -7.08
N ASP A 57 27.38 7.09 -8.16
CA ASP A 57 27.29 6.20 -9.32
C ASP A 57 25.84 6.09 -9.88
N GLU A 58 25.17 7.24 -9.99
CA GLU A 58 23.75 7.39 -10.39
C GLU A 58 22.75 6.53 -9.58
N ARG A 59 23.10 6.11 -8.35
CA ARG A 59 22.19 5.45 -7.39
C ARG A 59 22.07 6.26 -6.09
N VAL A 60 21.02 6.02 -5.31
CA VAL A 60 20.79 6.63 -4.00
C VAL A 60 21.15 5.64 -2.89
N TRP A 61 22.07 6.04 -2.03
CA TRP A 61 22.60 5.23 -0.93
C TRP A 61 22.22 5.80 0.42
N LEU A 62 21.75 4.96 1.34
CA LEU A 62 21.52 5.33 2.74
C LEU A 62 22.78 5.04 3.55
N GLU A 63 23.45 6.10 4.00
CA GLU A 63 24.64 6.04 4.84
C GLU A 63 24.33 6.51 6.25
N ARG A 64 24.70 5.74 7.28
CA ARG A 64 24.59 6.14 8.69
C ARG A 64 25.82 5.76 9.48
N ALA A 65 26.20 6.61 10.43
CA ALA A 65 27.32 6.38 11.33
C ALA A 65 26.83 5.64 12.58
N CYS A 66 27.21 4.37 12.73
CA CYS A 66 26.96 3.56 13.91
C CYS A 66 28.18 3.56 14.84
N PRO A 67 28.05 3.87 16.14
CA PRO A 67 29.17 3.82 17.08
C PRO A 67 29.82 2.45 17.24
N VAL A 68 29.10 1.36 16.93
CA VAL A 68 29.57 -0.03 17.02
C VAL A 68 30.11 -0.54 15.68
N HIS A 69 29.41 -0.25 14.59
CA HIS A 69 29.66 -0.83 13.26
C HIS A 69 30.34 0.13 12.27
N GLY A 70 30.64 1.36 12.66
CA GLY A 70 31.21 2.38 11.79
C GLY A 70 30.22 2.89 10.74
N LEU A 71 30.72 3.17 9.53
CA LEU A 71 29.89 3.64 8.42
C LEU A 71 29.10 2.47 7.81
N VAL A 72 27.78 2.46 7.97
CA VAL A 72 26.91 1.48 7.33
C VAL A 72 26.23 2.12 6.13
N ARG A 73 26.48 1.56 4.94
CA ARG A 73 25.88 1.93 3.65
C ARG A 73 24.96 0.80 3.18
N THR A 74 23.81 1.16 2.61
CA THR A 74 22.88 0.25 1.90
C THR A 74 22.27 0.97 0.70
N LEU A 75 21.82 0.23 -0.31
CA LEU A 75 21.07 0.78 -1.44
C LEU A 75 19.71 1.27 -0.92
N TYR A 76 19.36 2.51 -1.27
CA TYR A 76 18.08 3.11 -0.91
C TYR A 76 17.13 3.17 -2.12
N ASP A 77 17.61 3.67 -3.26
CA ASP A 77 16.85 3.69 -4.52
C ASP A 77 17.75 3.59 -5.77
N GLU A 78 17.23 3.00 -6.85
CA GLU A 78 17.95 2.76 -8.10
C GLU A 78 18.16 4.02 -8.96
N ASP A 79 17.26 5.02 -8.93
CA ASP A 79 17.31 6.20 -9.81
C ASP A 79 17.07 7.54 -9.06
N PRO A 80 18.09 8.42 -8.96
CA PRO A 80 17.99 9.72 -8.28
C PRO A 80 17.22 10.78 -9.06
N ASN A 81 16.90 10.59 -10.34
CA ASN A 81 16.04 11.48 -11.13
C ASN A 81 14.57 11.20 -10.83
N ILE A 82 14.16 9.94 -10.86
CA ILE A 82 12.78 9.54 -10.51
C ILE A 82 12.50 9.89 -9.04
N LEU A 83 13.45 9.66 -8.12
CA LEU A 83 13.28 10.04 -6.71
C LEU A 83 13.03 11.56 -6.54
N ARG A 84 13.82 12.41 -7.21
CA ARG A 84 13.64 13.87 -7.20
C ARG A 84 12.34 14.33 -7.84
N TYR A 85 11.84 13.61 -8.84
CA TYR A 85 10.53 13.87 -9.42
C TYR A 85 9.43 13.57 -8.39
N LEU A 86 9.49 12.42 -7.70
CA LEU A 86 8.51 12.06 -6.67
C LEU A 86 8.47 13.07 -5.52
N GLU A 87 9.62 13.61 -5.10
CA GLU A 87 9.72 14.63 -4.05
C GLU A 87 9.03 15.97 -4.39
N GLN A 88 8.68 16.23 -5.66
CA GLN A 88 7.93 17.44 -6.07
C GLN A 88 6.46 17.37 -5.67
N TRP A 89 5.91 16.17 -5.50
CA TRP A 89 4.47 15.94 -5.32
C TRP A 89 4.06 15.92 -3.84
N GLN A 90 4.62 16.78 -3.00
CA GLN A 90 4.33 16.80 -1.56
C GLN A 90 3.25 17.83 -1.21
N ALA A 91 2.24 17.40 -0.44
CA ALA A 91 1.24 18.26 0.20
C ALA A 91 1.51 18.37 1.71
N PRO A 92 0.98 19.40 2.39
CA PRO A 92 0.72 19.35 3.83
C PRO A 92 -0.01 18.06 4.22
N THR A 93 0.40 17.47 5.34
CA THR A 93 -0.25 16.28 5.90
C THR A 93 -1.54 16.66 6.63
N LYS A 94 -2.39 15.67 6.91
CA LYS A 94 -3.58 15.91 7.73
C LYS A 94 -3.24 15.84 9.20
N VAL A 95 -3.98 16.61 9.99
CA VAL A 95 -3.99 16.49 11.45
C VAL A 95 -4.46 15.09 11.83
N HIS A 96 -3.79 14.47 12.80
CA HIS A 96 -4.24 13.24 13.46
C HIS A 96 -4.58 13.54 14.93
N ILE A 97 -5.48 12.76 15.52
CA ILE A 97 -5.65 12.73 16.97
C ILE A 97 -4.79 11.58 17.49
N PRO A 98 -3.75 11.82 18.33
CA PRO A 98 -2.88 10.76 18.81
C PRO A 98 -3.63 9.78 19.71
N ASP A 99 -3.16 8.53 19.78
CA ASP A 99 -3.77 7.52 20.65
C ASP A 99 -3.57 7.88 22.13
N ARG A 100 -2.46 8.57 22.46
CA ARG A 100 -2.14 9.19 23.75
C ARG A 100 -1.49 10.57 23.57
N VAL A 101 -2.08 11.61 24.16
CA VAL A 101 -1.66 13.02 24.00
C VAL A 101 -0.32 13.38 24.69
N ASP A 102 0.12 12.54 25.64
CA ASP A 102 1.37 12.68 26.40
C ASP A 102 2.52 11.82 25.83
N ASN A 103 2.29 11.10 24.73
CA ASN A 103 3.28 10.21 24.14
C ASN A 103 4.29 10.98 23.26
N TYR A 104 5.37 11.45 23.89
CA TYR A 104 6.52 12.12 23.28
C TYR A 104 7.82 11.28 23.36
N ARG A 105 7.69 9.95 23.42
CA ARG A 105 8.83 9.02 23.42
C ARG A 105 9.60 9.07 22.09
N ALA A 106 10.81 8.55 22.09
CA ALA A 106 11.58 8.39 20.87
C ALA A 106 11.03 7.24 20.00
N MET A 107 11.19 7.34 18.68
CA MET A 107 10.81 6.27 17.75
C MET A 107 11.93 5.21 17.74
N PRO A 108 11.62 3.90 17.81
CA PRO A 108 10.30 3.28 17.68
C PRO A 108 9.52 3.06 18.99
N GLU A 109 10.10 3.28 20.17
CA GLU A 109 9.46 3.07 21.50
C GLU A 109 8.07 3.70 21.60
N ALA A 110 7.92 4.92 21.07
CA ALA A 110 6.65 5.64 21.03
C ALA A 110 5.48 4.81 20.47
N PHE A 111 5.72 3.99 19.45
CA PHE A 111 4.66 3.23 18.77
C PHE A 111 4.10 2.06 19.60
N ALA A 112 4.77 1.64 20.68
CA ALA A 112 4.22 0.66 21.61
C ALA A 112 3.03 1.22 22.43
N TYR A 113 2.91 2.55 22.46
CA TYR A 113 1.86 3.30 23.15
C TYR A 113 0.89 3.98 22.16
N GLY A 114 0.76 3.40 20.95
CA GLY A 114 -0.08 3.90 19.86
C GLY A 114 0.57 5.02 19.05
N LEU A 115 -0.21 5.71 18.21
CA LEU A 115 0.28 6.87 17.46
C LEU A 115 0.68 8.01 18.42
N PRO A 116 1.95 8.46 18.43
CA PRO A 116 2.40 9.52 19.33
C PRO A 116 1.86 10.90 18.94
N ALA A 117 1.97 11.86 19.88
CA ALA A 117 1.64 13.26 19.63
C ALA A 117 2.51 13.90 18.53
N PHE A 118 3.73 13.39 18.34
CA PHE A 118 4.66 13.81 17.26
C PHE A 118 4.55 12.97 15.98
N HIS A 119 3.56 12.08 15.86
CA HIS A 119 3.20 11.53 14.55
C HIS A 119 2.72 12.69 13.65
N THR A 120 2.84 12.58 12.33
CA THR A 120 2.55 13.72 11.43
C THR A 120 1.53 13.40 10.35
N GLN A 121 0.77 12.31 10.46
CA GLN A 121 -0.22 11.95 9.46
C GLN A 121 -1.37 11.09 10.03
N HIS A 122 -2.58 11.33 9.53
CA HIS A 122 -3.79 10.59 9.85
C HIS A 122 -3.80 9.15 9.27
N THR A 123 -4.77 8.34 9.69
CA THR A 123 -4.93 6.95 9.22
C THR A 123 -5.71 6.89 7.91
N CYS A 124 -5.01 6.97 6.77
CA CYS A 124 -5.60 6.67 5.45
C CYS A 124 -6.05 5.20 5.35
N ILE A 125 -5.21 4.28 5.83
CA ILE A 125 -5.44 2.83 5.76
C ILE A 125 -5.25 2.24 7.16
N LEU A 126 -6.32 1.67 7.72
CA LEU A 126 -6.26 0.79 8.88
C LEU A 126 -6.17 -0.66 8.40
N ILE A 127 -5.23 -1.42 8.94
CA ILE A 127 -5.03 -2.84 8.65
C ILE A 127 -5.33 -3.66 9.89
N GLU A 128 -6.32 -4.54 9.81
CA GLU A 128 -6.67 -5.47 10.88
C GLU A 128 -6.11 -6.86 10.56
N ASP A 129 -5.04 -7.25 11.25
CA ASP A 129 -4.55 -8.63 11.26
C ASP A 129 -5.51 -9.48 12.12
N ILE A 130 -6.56 -10.00 11.48
CA ILE A 130 -7.68 -10.71 12.15
C ILE A 130 -7.38 -12.19 12.43
N THR A 131 -6.36 -12.76 11.80
CA THR A 131 -5.92 -14.15 12.02
C THR A 131 -4.45 -14.33 11.71
N GLU A 132 -3.75 -15.18 12.46
CA GLU A 132 -2.41 -15.67 12.13
C GLU A 132 -2.46 -16.93 11.25
N HIS A 133 -3.61 -17.59 11.19
CA HIS A 133 -3.81 -18.82 10.44
C HIS A 133 -3.86 -18.56 8.92
N CYS A 134 -3.19 -19.42 8.15
CA CYS A 134 -3.18 -19.34 6.69
C CYS A 134 -3.12 -20.74 6.09
N ASN A 135 -3.83 -20.99 4.99
CA ASN A 135 -3.76 -22.22 4.20
C ASN A 135 -2.48 -22.33 3.33
N LEU A 136 -1.60 -21.31 3.37
CA LEU A 136 -0.28 -21.31 2.74
C LEU A 136 0.83 -21.08 3.78
N ARG A 137 2.03 -21.57 3.46
CA ARG A 137 3.27 -21.28 4.20
C ARG A 137 4.30 -20.60 3.31
N CYS A 138 3.90 -19.48 2.70
CA CYS A 138 4.71 -18.71 1.75
C CYS A 138 6.13 -18.44 2.29
N PRO A 139 7.20 -18.67 1.49
CA PRO A 139 8.57 -18.31 1.85
C PRO A 139 8.79 -16.82 2.06
N THR A 140 8.09 -15.94 1.34
CA THR A 140 8.18 -14.47 1.50
C THR A 140 6.93 -13.90 2.22
N CYS A 141 6.72 -14.30 3.47
CA CYS A 141 5.54 -13.95 4.27
C CYS A 141 5.91 -12.96 5.38
N PHE A 142 5.55 -11.68 5.20
CA PHE A 142 5.89 -10.61 6.14
C PHE A 142 5.29 -10.80 7.54
N THR A 143 4.05 -11.29 7.65
CA THR A 143 3.38 -11.57 8.94
C THR A 143 3.89 -12.83 9.65
N ALA A 144 4.72 -13.65 8.99
CA ALA A 144 5.09 -15.00 9.38
C ALA A 144 3.91 -15.99 9.64
N SER A 145 2.70 -15.66 9.17
CA SER A 145 1.50 -16.52 9.25
C SER A 145 1.66 -17.91 8.62
N GLY A 146 0.80 -18.87 9.00
CA GLY A 146 0.83 -20.22 8.40
C GLY A 146 -0.14 -21.24 9.01
N PRO A 147 -0.19 -22.48 8.49
CA PRO A 147 -1.22 -23.47 8.87
C PRO A 147 -1.11 -23.94 10.32
N ALA A 148 0.08 -23.84 10.92
CA ALA A 148 0.33 -24.27 12.29
C ALA A 148 0.01 -23.18 13.34
N LEU A 149 -0.27 -21.95 12.92
CA LEU A 149 -0.67 -20.87 13.81
C LEU A 149 -2.20 -20.83 13.95
N THR A 150 -2.66 -20.45 15.15
CA THR A 150 -4.07 -20.53 15.54
C THR A 150 -4.59 -19.24 16.18
N GLY A 151 -3.81 -18.16 16.20
CA GLY A 151 -4.28 -16.87 16.69
C GLY A 151 -5.41 -16.35 15.81
N VAL A 152 -6.60 -16.17 16.38
CA VAL A 152 -7.77 -15.58 15.73
C VAL A 152 -8.22 -14.43 16.63
N ALA A 153 -8.27 -13.21 16.09
CA ALA A 153 -8.73 -12.04 16.82
C ALA A 153 -10.23 -12.18 17.12
N PRO A 154 -10.69 -12.02 18.38
CA PRO A 154 -12.11 -12.01 18.68
C PRO A 154 -12.82 -10.88 17.93
N LEU A 155 -14.00 -11.14 17.37
CA LEU A 155 -14.77 -10.16 16.59
C LEU A 155 -14.95 -8.82 17.35
N VAL A 156 -15.23 -8.90 18.65
CA VAL A 156 -15.41 -7.73 19.52
C VAL A 156 -14.15 -6.86 19.63
N ASP A 157 -12.95 -7.46 19.67
CA ASP A 157 -11.69 -6.70 19.74
C ASP A 157 -11.36 -6.04 18.38
N VAL A 158 -11.71 -6.69 17.26
CA VAL A 158 -11.57 -6.10 15.91
C VAL A 158 -12.50 -4.89 15.74
N LEU A 159 -13.79 -5.05 16.07
CA LEU A 159 -14.75 -3.95 15.98
C LEU A 159 -14.39 -2.81 16.95
N ALA A 160 -13.92 -3.12 18.17
CA ALA A 160 -13.47 -2.11 19.12
C ALA A 160 -12.23 -1.33 18.64
N ASN A 161 -11.31 -1.93 17.88
CA ASN A 161 -10.18 -1.19 17.28
C ASN A 161 -10.65 -0.25 16.17
N VAL A 162 -11.48 -0.75 15.24
CA VAL A 162 -12.10 0.04 14.18
C VAL A 162 -12.88 1.22 14.74
N ASP A 163 -13.74 1.00 15.75
CA ASP A 163 -14.56 2.04 16.38
C ASP A 163 -13.70 3.06 17.15
N ALA A 164 -12.66 2.59 17.86
CA ALA A 164 -11.68 3.48 18.51
C ALA A 164 -10.81 4.24 17.51
N ARG A 165 -10.67 3.76 16.26
CA ARG A 165 -10.01 4.52 15.21
C ARG A 165 -10.93 5.54 14.56
N LEU A 166 -12.16 5.17 14.19
CA LEU A 166 -13.19 6.09 13.70
C LEU A 166 -13.35 7.30 14.62
N ALA A 167 -13.45 7.08 15.94
CA ALA A 167 -13.58 8.14 16.94
C ALA A 167 -12.40 9.15 16.98
N ARG A 168 -11.23 8.80 16.44
CA ARG A 168 -10.04 9.67 16.35
C ARG A 168 -9.77 10.21 14.93
N GLU A 169 -10.53 9.76 13.94
CA GLU A 169 -10.42 10.13 12.52
C GLU A 169 -11.72 10.79 12.05
N GLU A 170 -12.36 11.58 12.93
CA GLU A 170 -13.62 12.32 12.68
C GLU A 170 -14.77 11.46 12.12
N ASP A 171 -14.94 10.26 12.70
CA ASP A 171 -15.94 9.25 12.31
C ASP A 171 -15.79 8.79 10.84
N ARG A 172 -14.54 8.70 10.35
CA ARG A 172 -14.24 8.28 8.99
C ARG A 172 -12.94 7.47 8.89
N ILE A 173 -13.01 6.28 8.30
CA ILE A 173 -11.83 5.55 7.80
C ILE A 173 -11.97 5.43 6.28
N ASP A 174 -10.91 5.74 5.55
CA ASP A 174 -10.96 5.69 4.09
C ASP A 174 -10.77 4.28 3.53
N VAL A 175 -9.80 3.53 4.06
CA VAL A 175 -9.62 2.12 3.73
C VAL A 175 -9.44 1.29 5.00
N LEU A 176 -10.26 0.27 5.18
CA LEU A 176 -10.05 -0.81 6.15
C LEU A 176 -9.61 -2.06 5.41
N MET A 177 -8.42 -2.58 5.69
CA MET A 177 -7.91 -3.84 5.14
C MET A 177 -8.03 -4.97 6.16
N LEU A 178 -8.77 -6.02 5.83
CA LEU A 178 -8.74 -7.28 6.56
C LEU A 178 -7.53 -8.10 6.10
N SER A 179 -6.69 -8.53 7.04
CA SER A 179 -5.30 -8.96 6.82
C SER A 179 -4.86 -10.06 7.81
N GLY A 180 -3.57 -10.37 7.84
CA GLY A 180 -2.91 -11.31 8.74
C GLY A 180 -2.35 -12.51 7.99
N GLY A 181 -2.98 -13.67 8.18
CA GLY A 181 -2.72 -14.91 7.46
C GLY A 181 -3.56 -15.00 6.20
N GLU A 182 -4.67 -15.73 6.24
CA GLU A 182 -5.68 -15.74 5.19
C GLU A 182 -7.05 -15.32 5.74
N PRO A 183 -7.46 -14.05 5.56
CA PRO A 183 -8.75 -13.51 6.00
C PRO A 183 -9.97 -14.32 5.55
N THR A 184 -9.92 -15.00 4.40
CA THR A 184 -11.03 -15.87 3.95
C THR A 184 -11.24 -17.13 4.82
N LEU A 185 -10.33 -17.42 5.75
CA LEU A 185 -10.45 -18.47 6.77
C LEU A 185 -10.97 -17.95 8.13
N TYR A 186 -11.26 -16.65 8.26
CA TYR A 186 -11.71 -16.09 9.54
C TYR A 186 -13.11 -16.62 9.92
N PRO A 187 -13.30 -17.28 11.09
CA PRO A 187 -14.54 -18.02 11.39
C PRO A 187 -15.83 -17.19 11.36
N GLN A 188 -15.71 -15.89 11.66
CA GLN A 188 -16.84 -14.94 11.73
C GLN A 188 -16.82 -13.95 10.55
N LEU A 189 -16.23 -14.29 9.39
CA LEU A 189 -16.06 -13.34 8.28
C LEU A 189 -17.36 -12.70 7.80
N ALA A 190 -18.45 -13.47 7.70
CA ALA A 190 -19.74 -12.94 7.27
C ALA A 190 -20.32 -11.93 8.27
N GLU A 191 -20.20 -12.20 9.57
CA GLU A 191 -20.64 -11.32 10.66
C GLU A 191 -19.77 -10.05 10.72
N LEU A 192 -18.45 -10.20 10.62
CA LEU A 192 -17.50 -9.10 10.54
C LEU A 192 -17.78 -8.19 9.34
N LEU A 193 -18.01 -8.75 8.15
CA LEU A 193 -18.33 -7.95 6.96
C LEU A 193 -19.67 -7.23 7.13
N ALA A 194 -20.70 -7.86 7.67
CA ALA A 194 -21.99 -7.23 7.95
C ALA A 194 -21.85 -6.04 8.92
N GLU A 195 -21.09 -6.20 10.01
CA GLU A 195 -20.82 -5.13 10.98
C GLU A 195 -20.00 -3.96 10.39
N LEU A 196 -19.03 -4.25 9.54
CA LEU A 196 -18.17 -3.23 8.93
C LEU A 196 -18.89 -2.45 7.81
N VAL A 197 -19.82 -3.05 7.06
CA VAL A 197 -20.58 -2.35 6.00
C VAL A 197 -21.67 -1.42 6.52
N GLU A 198 -21.90 -1.35 7.84
CA GLU A 198 -22.79 -0.34 8.46
C GLU A 198 -22.01 0.85 9.03
N ARG A 199 -20.71 0.70 9.33
CA ARG A 199 -19.83 1.76 9.86
C ARG A 199 -19.43 2.78 8.78
N PRO A 200 -18.98 4.01 9.12
CA PRO A 200 -18.57 5.03 8.14
C PRO A 200 -17.15 4.80 7.57
N ILE A 201 -16.98 3.67 6.88
CA ILE A 201 -15.74 3.23 6.23
C ILE A 201 -15.89 3.34 4.69
N VAL A 202 -15.07 4.15 4.01
CA VAL A 202 -15.26 4.41 2.57
C VAL A 202 -15.00 3.16 1.71
N ARG A 203 -14.03 2.32 2.09
CA ARG A 203 -13.71 1.05 1.44
C ARG A 203 -13.30 -0.02 2.45
N ILE A 204 -13.88 -1.21 2.33
CA ILE A 204 -13.37 -2.42 2.97
C ILE A 204 -12.60 -3.21 1.92
N MET A 205 -11.37 -3.60 2.22
CA MET A 205 -10.54 -4.46 1.37
C MET A 205 -10.31 -5.79 2.07
N VAL A 206 -10.50 -6.90 1.35
CA VAL A 206 -10.16 -8.23 1.85
C VAL A 206 -8.87 -8.69 1.19
N ASN A 207 -7.78 -8.74 1.96
CA ASN A 207 -6.52 -9.32 1.49
C ASN A 207 -6.69 -10.83 1.37
N THR A 208 -6.21 -11.43 0.28
CA THR A 208 -6.35 -12.88 0.09
C THR A 208 -5.33 -13.46 -0.88
N ASN A 209 -4.92 -14.69 -0.62
CA ASN A 209 -4.20 -15.53 -1.57
C ASN A 209 -5.11 -16.15 -2.65
N GLY A 210 -6.43 -16.02 -2.53
CA GLY A 210 -7.39 -16.39 -3.57
C GLY A 210 -7.61 -17.89 -3.78
N LEU A 211 -6.98 -18.77 -2.99
CA LEU A 211 -7.15 -20.22 -3.14
C LEU A 211 -8.61 -20.66 -2.95
N LEU A 212 -9.32 -20.11 -1.96
CA LEU A 212 -10.75 -20.38 -1.80
C LEU A 212 -11.57 -19.72 -2.90
N LEU A 213 -11.29 -18.46 -3.27
CA LEU A 213 -12.01 -17.76 -4.34
C LEU A 213 -11.93 -18.45 -5.70
N ALA A 214 -10.91 -19.28 -5.93
CA ALA A 214 -10.77 -20.09 -7.14
C ALA A 214 -11.79 -21.25 -7.26
N GLN A 215 -12.50 -21.61 -6.18
CA GLN A 215 -13.30 -22.85 -6.10
C GLN A 215 -14.53 -22.80 -5.17
N ASP A 216 -14.62 -21.85 -4.24
CA ASP A 216 -15.68 -21.72 -3.25
C ASP A 216 -16.75 -20.74 -3.73
N ASP A 217 -17.96 -21.24 -3.98
CA ASP A 217 -19.10 -20.45 -4.48
C ASP A 217 -19.82 -19.69 -3.35
N ASP A 218 -19.82 -20.22 -2.11
CA ASP A 218 -20.45 -19.57 -0.95
C ASP A 218 -19.65 -18.33 -0.53
N LEU A 219 -18.32 -18.44 -0.49
CA LEU A 219 -17.42 -17.31 -0.26
C LEU A 219 -17.54 -16.25 -1.36
N LEU A 220 -17.63 -16.67 -2.63
CA LEU A 220 -17.81 -15.75 -3.76
C LEU A 220 -19.15 -15.01 -3.66
N ALA A 221 -20.23 -15.71 -3.27
CA ALA A 221 -21.53 -15.12 -3.03
C ALA A 221 -21.52 -14.11 -1.87
N LEU A 222 -20.83 -14.42 -0.77
CA LEU A 222 -20.64 -13.52 0.37
C LEU A 222 -19.89 -12.23 -0.02
N LEU A 223 -18.76 -12.34 -0.74
CA LEU A 223 -18.06 -11.14 -1.20
C LEU A 223 -18.89 -10.34 -2.22
N ARG A 224 -19.70 -11.04 -3.03
CA ARG A 224 -20.62 -10.42 -3.99
C ARG A 224 -21.74 -9.63 -3.30
N SER A 225 -22.30 -10.10 -2.17
CA SER A 225 -23.37 -9.37 -1.45
C SER A 225 -22.89 -8.05 -0.85
N HIS A 226 -21.58 -7.87 -0.66
CA HIS A 226 -20.99 -6.64 -0.14
C HIS A 226 -20.21 -5.82 -1.19
N ARG A 227 -20.26 -6.19 -2.48
CA ARG A 227 -19.40 -5.65 -3.57
C ARG A 227 -19.47 -4.14 -3.83
N ASP A 228 -20.42 -3.44 -3.22
CA ASP A 228 -20.53 -1.97 -3.27
C ASP A 228 -19.58 -1.30 -2.26
N ARG A 229 -19.37 -1.92 -1.10
CA ARG A 229 -18.46 -1.45 -0.05
C ARG A 229 -17.17 -2.27 0.10
N LEU A 230 -17.11 -3.44 -0.53
CA LEU A 230 -15.97 -4.36 -0.55
C LEU A 230 -15.15 -4.28 -1.87
N GLU A 231 -13.84 -4.46 -1.76
CA GLU A 231 -12.90 -4.74 -2.86
C GLU A 231 -11.97 -5.89 -2.46
N VAL A 232 -11.53 -6.71 -3.40
CA VAL A 232 -10.58 -7.81 -3.13
C VAL A 232 -9.15 -7.36 -3.41
N TYR A 233 -8.25 -7.54 -2.44
CA TYR A 233 -6.83 -7.24 -2.58
C TYR A 233 -6.09 -8.57 -2.83
N LEU A 234 -6.09 -9.00 -4.09
CA LEU A 234 -5.71 -10.36 -4.51
C LEU A 234 -4.21 -10.46 -4.79
N GLN A 235 -3.52 -11.31 -4.05
CA GLN A 235 -2.11 -11.62 -4.30
C GLN A 235 -1.91 -12.27 -5.69
N TYR A 236 -1.10 -11.64 -6.56
CA TYR A 236 -0.76 -12.11 -7.91
C TYR A 236 0.64 -11.62 -8.32
N ASP A 237 1.62 -12.53 -8.41
CA ASP A 237 3.04 -12.18 -8.63
C ASP A 237 3.48 -12.14 -10.10
N GLY A 238 2.54 -12.29 -11.03
CA GLY A 238 2.81 -12.45 -12.47
C GLY A 238 2.54 -13.88 -12.98
N PRO A 239 2.76 -14.12 -14.28
CA PRO A 239 2.51 -15.40 -14.94
C PRO A 239 3.60 -16.46 -14.66
N SER A 240 4.75 -16.07 -14.11
CA SER A 240 5.88 -16.99 -13.89
C SER A 240 5.62 -18.01 -12.78
N VAL A 241 5.60 -19.29 -13.15
CA VAL A 241 5.57 -20.44 -12.23
C VAL A 241 6.77 -20.43 -11.28
N ALA A 242 7.94 -20.01 -11.75
CA ALA A 242 9.15 -19.89 -10.93
C ALA A 242 8.98 -18.79 -9.86
N ALA A 243 8.41 -17.64 -10.23
CA ALA A 243 8.09 -16.56 -9.29
C ALA A 243 7.05 -16.99 -8.25
N SER A 244 5.95 -17.63 -8.68
CA SER A 244 4.95 -18.20 -7.76
C SER A 244 5.60 -19.17 -6.77
N THR A 245 6.49 -20.04 -7.24
CA THR A 245 7.19 -21.02 -6.39
C THR A 245 8.14 -20.32 -5.41
N PHE A 246 8.89 -19.31 -5.87
CA PHE A 246 9.79 -18.52 -5.02
C PHE A 246 9.04 -17.78 -3.90
N HIS A 247 7.97 -17.05 -4.23
CA HIS A 247 7.24 -16.23 -3.26
C HIS A 247 6.26 -17.03 -2.38
N ARG A 248 5.60 -18.04 -2.94
CA ARG A 248 4.46 -18.74 -2.32
C ARG A 248 4.74 -20.21 -1.97
N GLY A 249 5.84 -20.78 -2.46
CA GLY A 249 6.26 -22.16 -2.18
C GLY A 249 5.62 -23.22 -3.07
N ALA A 250 4.81 -22.82 -4.05
CA ALA A 250 4.16 -23.70 -5.03
C ALA A 250 3.78 -22.94 -6.31
N ASP A 251 3.47 -23.68 -7.37
CA ASP A 251 2.76 -23.14 -8.53
C ASP A 251 1.29 -22.89 -8.17
N LEU A 252 0.92 -21.61 -8.06
CA LEU A 252 -0.45 -21.18 -7.79
C LEU A 252 -1.10 -20.53 -9.02
N THR A 253 -0.40 -20.46 -10.17
CA THR A 253 -0.82 -19.66 -11.34
C THR A 253 -2.25 -19.96 -11.78
N ARG A 254 -2.59 -21.25 -11.94
CA ARG A 254 -3.96 -21.71 -12.28
C ARG A 254 -5.02 -21.25 -11.27
N PHE A 255 -4.73 -21.26 -9.97
CA PHE A 255 -5.67 -20.79 -8.94
C PHE A 255 -5.89 -19.28 -9.05
N LYS A 256 -4.83 -18.51 -9.34
CA LYS A 256 -4.95 -17.06 -9.56
C LYS A 256 -5.81 -16.74 -10.77
N GLU A 257 -5.58 -17.41 -11.89
CA GLU A 257 -6.35 -17.25 -13.11
C GLU A 257 -7.84 -17.59 -12.90
N SER A 258 -8.14 -18.68 -12.17
CA SER A 258 -9.52 -19.02 -11.77
C SER A 258 -10.15 -17.95 -10.88
N ALA A 259 -9.44 -17.48 -9.85
CA ALA A 259 -9.94 -16.44 -8.94
C ALA A 259 -10.19 -15.10 -9.67
N ILE A 260 -9.28 -14.69 -10.56
CA ILE A 260 -9.43 -13.49 -11.39
C ILE A 260 -10.69 -13.58 -12.27
N ALA A 261 -10.89 -14.71 -12.96
CA ALA A 261 -12.07 -14.92 -13.79
C ALA A 261 -13.36 -14.87 -12.95
N ARG A 262 -13.44 -15.64 -11.86
CA ARG A 262 -14.61 -15.72 -10.98
C ARG A 262 -14.97 -14.37 -10.33
N LEU A 263 -13.98 -13.59 -9.89
CA LEU A 263 -14.19 -12.24 -9.34
C LEU A 263 -14.70 -11.26 -10.40
N SER A 264 -14.12 -11.30 -11.61
CA SER A 264 -14.56 -10.49 -12.75
C SER A 264 -15.99 -10.82 -13.16
N GLU A 265 -16.34 -12.10 -13.29
CA GLU A 265 -17.69 -12.57 -13.61
C GLU A 265 -18.73 -12.19 -12.54
N ALA A 266 -18.34 -12.17 -11.26
CA ALA A 266 -19.19 -11.71 -10.16
C ALA A 266 -19.38 -10.18 -10.10
N GLY A 267 -18.61 -9.40 -10.87
CA GLY A 267 -18.58 -7.94 -10.81
C GLY A 267 -17.99 -7.39 -9.51
N ILE A 268 -17.07 -8.14 -8.91
CA ILE A 268 -16.34 -7.78 -7.69
C ILE A 268 -15.03 -7.11 -8.10
N PHE A 269 -14.87 -5.83 -7.74
CA PHE A 269 -13.62 -5.14 -8.03
C PHE A 269 -12.47 -5.75 -7.26
N THR A 270 -11.32 -5.83 -7.93
CA THR A 270 -10.11 -6.46 -7.42
C THR A 270 -8.89 -5.61 -7.76
N THR A 271 -8.00 -5.38 -6.80
CA THR A 271 -6.63 -4.91 -7.06
C THR A 271 -5.69 -6.11 -7.06
N LEU A 272 -4.87 -6.27 -8.11
CA LEU A 272 -3.84 -7.31 -8.18
C LEU A 272 -2.59 -6.87 -7.41
N VAL A 273 -2.08 -7.72 -6.53
CA VAL A 273 -1.00 -7.38 -5.59
C VAL A 273 0.24 -8.20 -5.90
N MET A 274 1.22 -7.56 -6.53
CA MET A 274 2.46 -8.18 -6.96
C MET A 274 3.53 -7.97 -5.90
N THR A 275 3.99 -9.04 -5.27
CA THR A 275 5.27 -9.01 -4.55
C THR A 275 6.38 -9.14 -5.58
N ALA A 276 7.25 -8.13 -5.69
CA ALA A 276 8.26 -8.04 -6.75
C ALA A 276 9.69 -8.14 -6.19
N ALA A 277 10.53 -8.98 -6.79
CA ALA A 277 11.93 -9.16 -6.42
C ALA A 277 12.86 -9.15 -7.65
N LEU A 278 14.03 -8.51 -7.48
CA LEU A 278 15.08 -8.39 -8.48
C LEU A 278 15.59 -9.77 -8.91
N GLY A 279 15.63 -10.04 -10.20
CA GLY A 279 16.08 -11.32 -10.76
C GLY A 279 15.11 -12.48 -10.58
N VAL A 280 13.92 -12.24 -10.03
CA VAL A 280 12.88 -13.27 -9.81
C VAL A 280 11.67 -13.01 -10.71
N ASN A 281 11.06 -11.83 -10.57
CA ASN A 281 9.86 -11.43 -11.31
C ASN A 281 9.81 -9.93 -11.59
N ASP A 282 10.89 -9.19 -11.39
CA ASP A 282 10.95 -7.78 -11.82
C ASP A 282 10.81 -7.63 -13.35
N GLY A 283 10.99 -8.70 -14.12
CA GLY A 283 10.66 -8.80 -15.54
C GLY A 283 9.16 -9.00 -15.87
N ASP A 284 8.32 -9.37 -14.90
CA ASP A 284 6.88 -9.65 -15.09
C ASP A 284 5.98 -8.44 -14.78
N ILE A 285 6.55 -7.31 -14.35
CA ILE A 285 5.80 -6.11 -13.91
C ILE A 285 4.85 -5.63 -15.01
N GLY A 286 5.34 -5.52 -16.25
CA GLY A 286 4.52 -5.14 -17.40
C GLY A 286 3.40 -6.13 -17.71
N ALA A 287 3.63 -7.43 -17.52
CA ALA A 287 2.60 -8.45 -17.72
C ALA A 287 1.46 -8.34 -16.70
N VAL A 288 1.78 -8.04 -15.43
CA VAL A 288 0.77 -7.78 -14.38
C VAL A 288 -0.05 -6.53 -14.68
N VAL A 289 0.60 -5.44 -15.11
CA VAL A 289 -0.09 -4.21 -15.54
C VAL A 289 -1.03 -4.50 -16.72
N GLN A 290 -0.53 -5.14 -17.79
CA GLN A 290 -1.33 -5.47 -18.97
C GLN A 290 -2.51 -6.40 -18.64
N LYS A 291 -2.34 -7.35 -17.72
CA LYS A 291 -3.44 -8.19 -17.21
C LYS A 291 -4.57 -7.35 -16.61
N ALA A 292 -4.24 -6.33 -15.80
CA ALA A 292 -5.23 -5.44 -15.21
C ALA A 292 -5.92 -4.54 -16.25
N LEU A 293 -5.16 -3.98 -17.21
CA LEU A 293 -5.73 -3.18 -18.31
C LEU A 293 -6.71 -4.01 -19.18
N ALA A 294 -6.41 -5.29 -19.42
CA ALA A 294 -7.21 -6.17 -20.28
C ALA A 294 -8.42 -6.81 -19.59
N THR A 295 -8.43 -6.91 -18.25
CA THR A 295 -9.47 -7.67 -17.51
C THR A 295 -10.48 -6.72 -16.86
N PRO A 296 -11.79 -6.83 -17.15
CA PRO A 296 -12.83 -6.12 -16.41
C PRO A 296 -12.77 -6.38 -14.90
N PHE A 297 -13.23 -5.41 -14.12
CA PHE A 297 -13.28 -5.42 -12.64
C PHE A 297 -11.94 -5.61 -11.91
N ILE A 298 -10.84 -5.92 -12.61
CA ILE A 298 -9.51 -5.62 -12.07
C ILE A 298 -9.36 -4.10 -12.08
N GLY A 299 -9.60 -3.46 -10.94
CA GLY A 299 -9.60 -2.01 -10.79
C GLY A 299 -8.20 -1.40 -10.76
N GLY A 300 -7.16 -2.22 -10.62
CA GLY A 300 -5.79 -1.75 -10.55
C GLY A 300 -4.77 -2.82 -10.22
N VAL A 301 -3.52 -2.37 -10.08
CA VAL A 301 -2.41 -3.16 -9.55
C VAL A 301 -1.71 -2.40 -8.42
N ALA A 302 -1.20 -3.14 -7.44
CA ALA A 302 -0.30 -2.64 -6.42
C ALA A 302 1.00 -3.46 -6.46
N ILE A 303 2.08 -2.84 -6.93
CA ILE A 303 3.40 -3.47 -7.04
C ILE A 303 4.20 -3.14 -5.78
N GLN A 304 4.66 -4.17 -5.09
CA GLN A 304 5.32 -4.07 -3.78
C GLN A 304 6.69 -4.76 -3.86
N PRO A 305 7.80 -3.98 -3.95
CA PRO A 305 9.14 -4.54 -3.79
C PRO A 305 9.26 -5.34 -2.48
N VAL A 306 9.94 -6.48 -2.53
CA VAL A 306 10.20 -7.30 -1.34
C VAL A 306 11.01 -6.50 -0.31
N PHE A 307 10.56 -6.58 0.94
CA PHE A 307 11.22 -5.99 2.11
C PHE A 307 11.45 -7.07 3.19
N GLY A 308 12.51 -6.88 3.98
CA GLY A 308 12.96 -7.81 5.01
C GLY A 308 12.05 -7.78 6.24
N SER A 309 11.03 -8.63 6.23
CA SER A 309 10.19 -8.94 7.39
C SER A 309 9.79 -10.43 7.38
N GLY A 310 9.33 -10.92 8.53
CA GLY A 310 8.82 -12.28 8.73
C GLY A 310 9.71 -13.37 8.12
N ARG A 311 9.10 -14.20 7.26
CA ARG A 311 9.85 -15.16 6.43
C ARG A 311 10.23 -14.50 5.10
N ASN A 312 11.49 -14.68 4.69
CA ASN A 312 12.02 -14.28 3.39
C ASN A 312 13.24 -15.17 3.04
N HIS A 313 13.72 -15.10 1.79
CA HIS A 313 14.90 -15.82 1.31
C HIS A 313 16.23 -15.09 1.55
N GLY A 314 16.23 -14.04 2.39
CA GLY A 314 17.27 -13.02 2.41
C GLY A 314 17.07 -11.97 1.32
N ILE A 315 17.66 -10.79 1.54
CA ILE A 315 17.70 -9.67 0.59
C ILE A 315 19.11 -9.10 0.68
N ASP A 316 19.80 -8.91 -0.44
CA ASP A 316 21.07 -8.17 -0.43
C ASP A 316 20.75 -6.67 -0.21
N PRO A 317 21.25 -6.05 0.89
CA PRO A 317 21.01 -4.64 1.15
C PRO A 317 21.79 -3.71 0.20
N MET A 318 22.65 -4.24 -0.67
CA MET A 318 23.43 -3.50 -1.66
C MET A 318 22.90 -3.63 -3.09
N ASP A 319 22.15 -4.69 -3.41
CA ASP A 319 21.53 -4.90 -4.72
C ASP A 319 20.13 -5.55 -4.59
N ARG A 320 19.10 -4.74 -4.77
CA ARG A 320 17.69 -5.12 -4.56
C ARG A 320 16.79 -4.28 -5.46
N LEU A 321 15.57 -4.77 -5.71
CA LEU A 321 14.55 -3.98 -6.38
C LEU A 321 14.05 -2.87 -5.45
N THR A 322 14.00 -1.66 -5.96
CA THR A 322 13.64 -0.43 -5.22
C THR A 322 12.37 0.22 -5.78
N HIS A 323 11.97 1.35 -5.21
CA HIS A 323 10.77 2.08 -5.64
C HIS A 323 10.91 2.58 -7.08
N THR A 324 11.99 3.31 -7.34
CA THR A 324 12.31 3.86 -8.66
C THR A 324 12.70 2.77 -9.65
N GLY A 325 13.25 1.64 -9.17
CA GLY A 325 13.49 0.45 -9.98
C GLY A 325 12.24 -0.16 -10.58
N VAL A 326 11.15 -0.28 -9.81
CA VAL A 326 9.84 -0.69 -10.35
C VAL A 326 9.32 0.33 -11.36
N LEU A 327 9.37 1.61 -11.00
CA LEU A 327 8.87 2.69 -11.86
C LEU A 327 9.58 2.71 -13.23
N ALA A 328 10.92 2.66 -13.24
CA ALA A 328 11.74 2.63 -14.45
C ALA A 328 11.43 1.44 -15.38
N ARG A 329 10.94 0.32 -14.82
CA ARG A 329 10.58 -0.89 -15.56
C ARG A 329 9.19 -0.82 -16.23
N LEU A 330 8.30 0.08 -15.80
CA LEU A 330 6.93 0.21 -16.34
C LEU A 330 6.91 0.46 -17.84
N GLY A 331 7.60 1.50 -18.32
CA GLY A 331 7.60 1.89 -19.74
C GLY A 331 8.11 0.77 -20.66
N PRO A 332 9.35 0.29 -20.47
CA PRO A 332 9.93 -0.77 -21.29
C PRO A 332 9.11 -2.07 -21.33
N GLN A 333 8.48 -2.47 -20.22
CA GLN A 333 7.73 -3.73 -20.15
C GLN A 333 6.26 -3.61 -20.58
N THR A 334 5.67 -2.42 -20.56
CA THR A 334 4.29 -2.21 -21.04
C THR A 334 4.23 -1.77 -22.51
N GLY A 335 5.36 -1.59 -23.19
CA GLY A 335 5.40 -1.00 -24.53
C GLY A 335 5.08 0.50 -24.52
N ASN A 336 5.46 1.19 -23.45
CA ASN A 336 5.18 2.60 -23.14
C ASN A 336 3.68 2.95 -22.97
N VAL A 337 2.82 1.96 -22.70
CA VAL A 337 1.41 2.19 -22.33
C VAL A 337 1.29 2.80 -20.92
N VAL A 338 2.20 2.45 -20.00
CA VAL A 338 2.37 3.08 -18.69
C VAL A 338 3.84 3.37 -18.46
N GLN A 339 4.20 4.62 -18.23
CA GLN A 339 5.56 5.08 -17.96
C GLN A 339 5.71 5.56 -16.52
N TRP A 340 6.94 5.71 -16.03
CA TRP A 340 7.18 6.12 -14.63
C TRP A 340 6.59 7.49 -14.30
N HIS A 341 6.59 8.43 -15.26
CA HIS A 341 6.04 9.77 -15.13
C HIS A 341 4.51 9.82 -15.24
N ASP A 342 3.84 8.70 -15.54
CA ASP A 342 2.38 8.60 -15.46
C ASP A 342 1.90 8.45 -14.02
N LEU A 343 2.80 8.05 -13.12
CA LEU A 343 2.58 8.00 -11.69
C LEU A 343 3.19 9.26 -11.05
N THR A 344 2.57 9.74 -9.97
CA THR A 344 3.10 10.77 -9.07
C THR A 344 3.30 10.14 -7.69
N ALA A 345 4.05 10.80 -6.78
CA ALA A 345 3.98 10.40 -5.38
C ALA A 345 2.58 10.72 -4.83
N LEU A 346 2.09 9.92 -3.87
CA LEU A 346 0.82 10.17 -3.19
C LEU A 346 0.99 11.37 -2.24
N PRO A 347 0.38 12.55 -2.48
CA PRO A 347 0.90 13.80 -1.92
C PRO A 347 0.76 13.98 -0.41
N CYS A 348 -0.22 13.32 0.22
CA CYS A 348 -0.33 13.32 1.68
C CYS A 348 0.72 12.43 2.36
N SER A 349 1.21 11.37 1.71
CA SER A 349 2.21 10.46 2.30
C SER A 349 3.64 10.96 2.07
N HIS A 350 4.62 10.44 2.82
CA HIS A 350 6.02 10.68 2.49
C HIS A 350 6.29 10.22 1.04
N PRO A 351 6.92 11.01 0.17
CA PRO A 351 6.96 10.76 -1.28
C PRO A 351 7.62 9.42 -1.66
N HIS A 352 8.51 8.92 -0.80
CA HIS A 352 9.19 7.63 -0.97
C HIS A 352 8.34 6.41 -0.53
N CYS A 353 7.10 6.58 -0.08
CA CYS A 353 6.24 5.50 0.45
C CYS A 353 5.19 4.99 -0.54
N SER A 354 4.77 5.79 -1.52
CA SER A 354 3.74 5.38 -2.48
C SER A 354 3.78 6.23 -3.74
N SER A 355 3.84 5.59 -4.90
CA SER A 355 3.49 6.20 -6.19
C SER A 355 2.12 5.74 -6.66
N VAL A 356 1.35 6.61 -7.30
CA VAL A 356 0.00 6.34 -7.81
C VAL A 356 -0.19 6.99 -9.18
N GLY A 357 -0.86 6.28 -10.09
CA GLY A 357 -1.27 6.79 -11.39
C GLY A 357 -2.62 6.20 -11.81
N TYR A 358 -3.40 6.97 -12.56
CA TYR A 358 -4.71 6.55 -13.08
C TYR A 358 -4.66 6.48 -14.59
N MET A 359 -4.94 5.30 -15.13
CA MET A 359 -5.06 5.06 -16.56
C MET A 359 -6.54 5.13 -16.96
N LEU A 360 -6.80 5.79 -18.08
CA LEU A 360 -8.11 6.04 -18.65
C LEU A 360 -8.19 5.52 -20.08
N LYS A 361 -9.25 4.78 -20.39
CA LYS A 361 -9.53 4.21 -21.71
C LYS A 361 -10.55 5.06 -22.44
N ASP A 362 -10.12 5.68 -23.53
CA ASP A 362 -10.98 6.51 -24.37
C ASP A 362 -11.98 5.69 -25.22
N ASP A 363 -12.89 6.38 -25.94
CA ASP A 363 -13.88 5.74 -26.81
C ASP A 363 -13.25 5.01 -28.02
N ALA A 364 -11.96 5.20 -28.31
CA ALA A 364 -11.20 4.43 -29.30
C ALA A 364 -10.46 3.21 -28.70
N GLY A 365 -10.58 2.99 -27.39
CA GLY A 365 -9.95 1.88 -26.68
C GLY A 365 -8.49 2.12 -26.28
N VAL A 366 -7.97 3.34 -26.44
CA VAL A 366 -6.57 3.68 -26.12
C VAL A 366 -6.45 4.10 -24.65
N TRP A 367 -5.45 3.55 -23.97
CA TRP A 367 -5.10 3.92 -22.59
C TRP A 367 -4.21 5.15 -22.55
N ARG A 368 -4.55 6.12 -21.69
CA ARG A 368 -3.72 7.31 -21.40
C ARG A 368 -3.76 7.60 -19.90
N SER A 369 -2.68 8.12 -19.33
CA SER A 369 -2.66 8.48 -17.90
C SER A 369 -3.37 9.82 -17.66
N LEU A 370 -3.93 9.99 -16.46
CA LEU A 370 -4.43 11.30 -15.98
C LEU A 370 -3.35 12.37 -16.11
N THR A 371 -2.11 12.02 -15.76
CA THR A 371 -0.93 12.88 -15.82
C THR A 371 -0.59 13.34 -17.23
N ALA A 372 -0.70 12.46 -18.24
CA ALA A 372 -0.51 12.81 -19.64
C ALA A 372 -1.70 13.57 -20.26
N LEU A 373 -2.91 13.40 -19.72
CA LEU A 373 -4.11 14.12 -20.16
C LEU A 373 -4.19 15.55 -19.62
N VAL A 374 -3.74 15.78 -18.39
CA VAL A 374 -3.79 17.10 -17.72
C VAL A 374 -2.46 17.86 -17.84
N GLY A 375 -1.33 17.17 -17.82
CA GLY A 375 0.01 17.74 -17.80
C GLY A 375 0.56 17.96 -16.39
N HIS A 376 1.86 17.65 -16.19
CA HIS A 376 2.52 17.73 -14.89
C HIS A 376 2.46 19.14 -14.27
N ASP A 377 2.77 20.17 -15.04
CA ASP A 377 2.79 21.57 -14.57
C ASP A 377 1.41 22.09 -14.15
N GLU A 378 0.33 21.53 -14.71
CA GLU A 378 -1.04 21.86 -14.33
C GLU A 378 -1.42 21.17 -13.02
N LEU A 379 -1.09 19.88 -12.89
CA LEU A 379 -1.32 19.10 -11.66
C LEU A 379 -0.50 19.63 -10.46
N LEU A 380 0.76 20.00 -10.68
CA LEU A 380 1.59 20.66 -9.64
C LEU A 380 1.00 22.02 -9.25
N ARG A 381 0.52 22.81 -10.21
CA ARG A 381 -0.14 24.08 -9.89
C ARG A 381 -1.44 23.88 -9.12
N TRP A 382 -2.18 22.80 -9.37
CA TRP A 382 -3.37 22.47 -8.57
C TRP A 382 -3.01 22.01 -7.14
N LEU A 383 -1.90 21.28 -6.99
CA LEU A 383 -1.33 20.92 -5.68
C LEU A 383 -0.89 22.16 -4.88
N GLU A 384 -0.26 23.15 -5.52
CA GLU A 384 0.18 24.39 -4.89
C GLU A 384 -0.96 25.37 -4.58
N LEU A 385 -1.92 25.52 -5.51
CA LEU A 385 -3.06 26.42 -5.35
C LEU A 385 -4.12 25.88 -4.39
N ASP A 386 -4.11 24.58 -4.10
CA ASP A 386 -5.05 23.97 -3.17
C ASP A 386 -4.54 22.68 -2.51
N PRO A 387 -3.52 22.81 -1.63
CA PRO A 387 -3.01 21.67 -0.87
C PRO A 387 -4.09 21.00 -0.01
N GLU A 388 -5.05 21.77 0.51
CA GLU A 388 -6.13 21.26 1.37
C GLU A 388 -7.13 20.42 0.57
N HIS A 389 -7.50 20.80 -0.66
CA HIS A 389 -8.41 19.98 -1.46
C HIS A 389 -7.72 18.79 -2.13
N LEU A 390 -6.40 18.83 -2.38
CA LEU A 390 -5.62 17.66 -2.82
C LEU A 390 -5.34 16.69 -1.66
N ALA A 391 -5.37 17.16 -0.40
CA ALA A 391 -5.29 16.33 0.79
C ALA A 391 -6.66 15.78 1.26
N ASN A 392 -7.72 16.61 1.36
CA ASN A 392 -9.17 16.28 1.36
C ASN A 392 -10.12 17.50 1.60
N ARG A 393 -10.86 17.93 0.56
CA ARG A 393 -12.26 18.50 0.51
C ARG A 393 -12.77 19.73 1.35
N VAL A 394 -13.06 20.84 0.60
CA VAL A 394 -14.31 21.67 0.48
C VAL A 394 -14.67 22.79 1.50
N ALA A 395 -14.60 24.08 1.06
CA ALA A 395 -15.73 25.09 0.98
C ALA A 395 -15.32 26.60 0.81
N ASP A 396 -16.03 27.39 -0.06
CA ASP A 396 -16.12 28.90 -0.19
C ASP A 396 -14.79 29.75 -0.20
N ARG A 397 -14.47 30.74 -1.07
CA ARG A 397 -15.12 31.56 -2.14
C ARG A 397 -14.09 32.33 -3.01
N ASP A 398 -14.33 32.82 -4.24
CA ASP A 398 -15.38 32.61 -5.26
C ASP A 398 -14.85 32.99 -6.68
N LEU A 399 -15.21 32.26 -7.75
CA LEU A 399 -15.06 32.62 -9.19
C LEU A 399 -15.78 31.53 -10.02
N PRO A 400 -16.97 31.83 -10.61
CA PRO A 400 -18.10 30.90 -10.75
C PRO A 400 -17.92 29.53 -10.07
N GLN A 401 -17.84 29.58 -8.74
CA GLN A 401 -17.05 28.65 -7.94
C GLN A 401 -17.34 27.17 -8.17
N GLN A 402 -18.62 26.82 -8.24
CA GLN A 402 -19.09 25.44 -8.33
C GLN A 402 -18.48 24.66 -9.49
N LEU A 403 -18.24 25.29 -10.66
CA LEU A 403 -17.80 24.55 -11.84
C LEU A 403 -16.29 24.22 -11.81
N ARG A 404 -15.46 25.15 -11.34
CA ARG A 404 -14.02 24.87 -11.13
C ARG A 404 -13.83 23.93 -9.96
N GLU A 405 -14.53 24.13 -8.85
CA GLU A 405 -14.46 23.21 -7.71
C GLU A 405 -14.97 21.81 -8.04
N LEU A 406 -16.00 21.63 -8.88
CA LEU A 406 -16.43 20.29 -9.27
C LEU A 406 -15.36 19.55 -10.08
N ILE A 407 -14.70 20.18 -11.06
CA ILE A 407 -13.60 19.54 -11.81
C ILE A 407 -12.41 19.27 -10.87
N LYS A 408 -11.99 20.31 -10.14
CA LYS A 408 -10.89 20.29 -9.19
C LYS A 408 -11.11 19.20 -8.16
N ASN A 409 -12.14 19.29 -7.32
CA ASN A 409 -12.43 18.30 -6.27
C ASN A 409 -12.63 16.88 -6.84
N SER A 410 -13.15 16.75 -8.07
CA SER A 410 -13.27 15.44 -8.74
C SER A 410 -11.95 14.83 -9.19
N MET A 411 -11.01 15.63 -9.68
CA MET A 411 -9.66 15.18 -10.06
C MET A 411 -8.71 15.06 -8.86
N LEU A 412 -8.90 15.89 -7.84
CA LEU A 412 -8.12 15.89 -6.61
C LEU A 412 -8.45 14.68 -5.72
N ASP A 413 -9.73 14.32 -5.58
CA ASP A 413 -10.14 13.08 -4.90
C ASP A 413 -9.47 11.83 -5.53
N LEU A 414 -9.15 11.86 -6.84
CA LEU A 414 -8.41 10.77 -7.51
C LEU A 414 -6.96 10.67 -7.06
N LEU A 415 -6.27 11.79 -6.83
CA LEU A 415 -4.87 11.80 -6.40
C LEU A 415 -4.67 11.41 -4.93
N SER A 416 -5.74 11.01 -4.25
CA SER A 416 -5.77 10.47 -2.89
C SER A 416 -5.89 8.94 -2.91
N GLU A 417 -5.35 8.24 -1.90
CA GLU A 417 -5.42 6.76 -1.83
C GLU A 417 -6.86 6.21 -1.70
N GLN A 418 -7.78 7.14 -1.42
CA GLN A 418 -9.20 7.00 -1.14
C GLN A 418 -10.04 6.80 -2.42
N ALA A 419 -9.50 7.16 -3.58
CA ALA A 419 -10.16 6.93 -4.86
C ALA A 419 -10.11 5.45 -5.26
N THR A 420 -11.17 4.75 -4.90
CA THR A 420 -11.46 3.37 -5.26
C THR A 420 -12.68 3.33 -6.18
N LEU A 421 -12.58 2.60 -7.30
CA LEU A 421 -13.58 2.63 -8.39
C LEU A 421 -14.98 2.13 -7.99
N THR A 422 -15.04 1.49 -6.85
CA THR A 422 -16.22 0.93 -6.18
C THR A 422 -16.99 1.93 -5.32
N ASN A 423 -16.40 3.08 -4.98
CA ASN A 423 -17.10 4.10 -4.20
C ASN A 423 -18.17 4.78 -5.08
N PRO A 424 -19.46 4.83 -4.67
CA PRO A 424 -20.51 5.52 -5.43
C PRO A 424 -20.17 6.99 -5.75
N ARG A 425 -19.44 7.68 -4.87
CA ARG A 425 -18.94 9.04 -5.13
C ARG A 425 -17.95 9.04 -6.30
N THR A 426 -17.10 8.05 -6.47
CA THR A 426 -16.14 7.96 -7.59
C THR A 426 -16.81 7.91 -8.95
N GLY A 427 -18.01 7.32 -9.08
CA GLY A 427 -18.84 7.46 -10.28
C GLY A 427 -19.24 8.92 -10.59
N GLN A 428 -19.57 9.70 -9.55
CA GLN A 428 -19.89 11.13 -9.68
C GLN A 428 -18.65 12.01 -9.92
N LEU A 429 -17.48 11.62 -9.41
CA LEU A 429 -16.21 12.32 -9.69
C LEU A 429 -15.85 12.13 -11.19
N TRP A 430 -15.92 10.90 -11.70
CA TRP A 430 -15.68 10.61 -13.11
C TRP A 430 -16.72 11.23 -14.05
N GLN A 431 -17.98 11.32 -13.62
CA GLN A 431 -19.04 12.06 -14.33
C GLN A 431 -18.64 13.50 -14.65
N ASN A 432 -18.17 14.23 -13.64
CA ASN A 432 -17.81 15.64 -13.78
C ASN A 432 -16.62 15.79 -14.73
N ILE A 433 -15.58 14.96 -14.55
CA ILE A 433 -14.39 14.93 -15.42
C ILE A 433 -14.77 14.69 -16.88
N CYS A 434 -15.59 13.67 -17.16
CA CYS A 434 -15.93 13.29 -18.54
C CYS A 434 -16.88 14.30 -19.22
N THR A 435 -17.75 14.97 -18.46
CA THR A 435 -18.67 15.99 -19.01
C THR A 435 -18.00 17.34 -19.25
N GLN A 436 -16.91 17.67 -18.54
CA GLN A 436 -16.38 19.04 -18.48
C GLN A 436 -14.98 19.20 -19.09
N CYS A 437 -14.18 18.12 -19.20
CA CYS A 437 -12.83 18.17 -19.79
C CYS A 437 -12.78 17.75 -21.28
N ASP A 438 -13.94 17.52 -21.92
CA ASP A 438 -14.09 17.10 -23.33
C ASP A 438 -13.13 15.98 -23.79
N LEU A 439 -12.87 15.02 -22.88
CA LEU A 439 -11.85 13.97 -23.04
C LEU A 439 -12.18 12.91 -24.12
N GLY A 440 -13.16 13.15 -24.98
CA GLY A 440 -13.67 12.16 -25.94
C GLY A 440 -14.31 10.94 -25.27
N ILE A 441 -14.75 11.07 -24.01
CA ILE A 441 -15.39 10.00 -23.22
C ILE A 441 -16.91 10.26 -23.13
N SER A 442 -17.50 10.46 -24.30
CA SER A 442 -18.92 10.83 -24.50
C SER A 442 -19.88 9.86 -23.81
N THR A 443 -19.47 8.59 -23.75
CA THR A 443 -20.22 7.48 -23.13
C THR A 443 -20.30 7.61 -21.60
N LEU A 444 -19.19 7.94 -20.92
CA LEU A 444 -19.18 8.19 -19.46
C LEU A 444 -20.00 9.44 -19.12
N ALA A 445 -19.81 10.52 -19.89
CA ALA A 445 -20.54 11.77 -19.72
C ALA A 445 -22.08 11.57 -19.84
N THR A 446 -22.52 10.84 -20.85
CA THR A 446 -23.93 10.60 -21.15
C THR A 446 -24.57 9.62 -20.16
N LEU A 447 -23.90 8.52 -19.82
CA LEU A 447 -24.42 7.55 -18.84
C LEU A 447 -24.52 8.13 -17.44
N ALA A 448 -23.73 9.13 -17.11
CA ALA A 448 -23.80 9.79 -15.81
C ALA A 448 -24.91 10.86 -15.73
N ALA A 449 -25.19 11.57 -16.83
CA ALA A 449 -26.22 12.61 -16.87
C ALA A 449 -27.68 12.10 -16.78
N GLY A 450 -27.94 10.82 -17.06
CA GLY A 450 -29.30 10.26 -17.16
C GLY A 450 -29.78 9.48 -15.94
N LYS A 451 -30.76 10.02 -15.20
CA LYS A 451 -31.44 9.32 -14.09
C LYS A 451 -32.35 8.18 -14.61
N LEU A 452 -31.84 6.96 -14.65
CA LEU A 452 -32.60 5.75 -15.03
C LEU A 452 -32.31 4.55 -14.09
N PRO A 453 -33.25 3.61 -13.89
CA PRO A 453 -33.00 2.40 -13.12
C PRO A 453 -31.84 1.57 -13.71
N GLY A 454 -30.99 1.00 -12.84
CA GLY A 454 -29.82 0.21 -13.24
C GLY A 454 -28.60 1.04 -13.70
N GLN A 455 -28.60 2.36 -13.48
CA GLN A 455 -27.47 3.24 -13.80
C GLN A 455 -26.21 2.89 -13.00
N GLU A 456 -26.34 2.47 -11.73
CA GLU A 456 -25.19 2.15 -10.86
C GLU A 456 -24.40 0.94 -11.35
N ASP A 457 -25.05 -0.19 -11.65
CA ASP A 457 -24.39 -1.37 -12.25
C ASP A 457 -23.74 -1.04 -13.60
N ARG A 458 -24.38 -0.20 -14.43
CA ARG A 458 -23.80 0.27 -15.70
C ARG A 458 -22.57 1.14 -15.48
N MET A 459 -22.60 2.05 -14.50
CA MET A 459 -21.47 2.88 -14.13
C MET A 459 -20.31 2.04 -13.57
N ARG A 460 -20.60 1.08 -12.69
CA ARG A 460 -19.62 0.11 -12.17
C ARG A 460 -18.94 -0.65 -13.31
N ALA A 461 -19.71 -1.23 -14.24
CA ALA A 461 -19.17 -1.97 -15.39
C ALA A 461 -18.32 -1.07 -16.31
N LEU A 462 -18.70 0.19 -16.48
CA LEU A 462 -17.98 1.17 -17.29
C LEU A 462 -16.65 1.59 -16.65
N LEU A 463 -16.64 1.88 -15.34
CA LEU A 463 -15.41 2.14 -14.57
C LEU A 463 -14.49 0.91 -14.57
N ALA A 464 -15.06 -0.29 -14.46
CA ALA A 464 -14.36 -1.58 -14.47
C ALA A 464 -13.63 -1.88 -15.79
N ASP A 465 -14.13 -1.39 -16.94
CA ASP A 465 -13.45 -1.47 -18.23
C ASP A 465 -12.48 -0.30 -18.47
N ARG A 466 -12.80 0.91 -18.00
CA ARG A 466 -12.17 2.15 -18.50
C ARG A 466 -11.25 2.88 -17.54
N VAL A 467 -11.23 2.54 -16.26
CA VAL A 467 -10.36 3.19 -15.28
C VAL A 467 -9.52 2.14 -14.58
N LYS A 468 -8.22 2.38 -14.45
CA LYS A 468 -7.28 1.46 -13.77
C LYS A 468 -6.31 2.27 -12.91
N ARG A 469 -6.18 1.90 -11.64
CA ARG A 469 -5.22 2.51 -10.71
C ARG A 469 -3.94 1.68 -10.67
N ILE A 470 -2.79 2.27 -10.99
CA ILE A 470 -1.48 1.63 -10.88
C ILE A 470 -0.79 2.24 -9.66
N THR A 471 -0.42 1.43 -8.68
CA THR A 471 0.36 1.88 -7.52
C THR A 471 1.66 1.11 -7.36
N VAL A 472 2.67 1.81 -6.82
CA VAL A 472 3.92 1.19 -6.35
C VAL A 472 4.07 1.53 -4.87
N LYS A 473 4.11 0.51 -4.01
CA LYS A 473 4.12 0.63 -2.54
C LYS A 473 5.42 0.01 -1.97
N PRO A 474 6.53 0.77 -1.92
CA PRO A 474 7.78 0.34 -1.28
C PRO A 474 7.68 0.40 0.26
N PHE A 475 7.41 -0.73 0.91
CA PHE A 475 7.57 -0.82 2.36
C PHE A 475 9.04 -0.80 2.79
N GLN A 476 9.28 -0.47 4.05
CA GLN A 476 10.63 -0.38 4.62
C GLN A 476 10.98 -1.64 5.41
N ASP A 477 12.24 -2.04 5.29
CA ASP A 477 12.91 -2.87 6.29
C ASP A 477 14.08 -2.11 6.89
N ILE A 478 14.74 -2.69 7.89
CA ILE A 478 15.82 -2.05 8.63
C ILE A 478 17.01 -1.57 7.75
N SER A 479 17.17 -2.13 6.54
CA SER A 479 18.20 -1.68 5.60
C SER A 479 17.83 -0.36 4.91
N THR A 480 16.55 -0.02 4.79
CA THR A 480 16.04 1.22 4.18
C THR A 480 15.18 2.07 5.15
N MET A 481 15.21 1.74 6.44
CA MET A 481 14.39 2.37 7.46
C MET A 481 14.87 3.80 7.77
N LEU A 482 13.97 4.73 7.53
CA LEU A 482 14.06 6.16 7.83
C LEU A 482 12.93 6.51 8.79
N GLU A 483 13.24 7.26 9.84
CA GLU A 483 12.28 7.65 10.85
C GLU A 483 11.19 8.57 10.28
N GLU A 484 11.54 9.52 9.41
CA GLU A 484 10.55 10.44 8.85
C GLU A 484 9.44 9.72 8.06
N ARG A 485 9.74 8.55 7.49
CA ARG A 485 8.76 7.71 6.77
C ARG A 485 7.84 6.93 7.71
N LEU A 486 8.29 6.64 8.93
CA LEU A 486 7.45 6.06 9.99
C LEU A 486 6.55 7.12 10.61
N VAL A 487 7.08 8.31 10.86
CA VAL A 487 6.38 9.45 11.48
C VAL A 487 5.34 10.06 10.54
N GLN A 488 5.58 10.03 9.22
CA GLN A 488 4.61 10.42 8.19
C GLN A 488 3.87 9.21 7.59
N CYS A 489 3.81 8.09 8.29
CA CYS A 489 3.07 6.92 7.82
C CYS A 489 1.55 7.16 7.91
N CYS A 490 0.80 6.72 6.89
CA CYS A 490 -0.65 6.76 6.85
C CYS A 490 -1.28 5.34 6.78
N VAL A 491 -0.44 4.31 6.89
CA VAL A 491 -0.84 2.89 6.84
C VAL A 491 -0.54 2.30 8.21
N HIS A 492 -1.59 2.14 9.02
CA HIS A 492 -1.49 1.72 10.42
C HIS A 492 -2.06 0.31 10.60
N VAL A 493 -1.47 -0.47 11.50
CA VAL A 493 -1.99 -1.78 11.90
C VAL A 493 -2.72 -1.64 13.23
N GLY A 494 -3.90 -2.23 13.35
CA GLY A 494 -4.65 -2.33 14.60
C GLY A 494 -3.87 -3.12 15.64
N THR A 495 -3.59 -2.47 16.78
CA THR A 495 -2.80 -3.04 17.88
C THR A 495 -3.46 -2.80 19.24
N VAL A 496 -2.97 -3.48 20.25
CA VAL A 496 -3.45 -3.38 21.64
C VAL A 496 -2.32 -2.86 22.51
N GLY A 497 -2.60 -1.84 23.33
CA GLY A 497 -1.69 -1.36 24.36
C GLY A 497 -1.58 -2.31 25.54
N ASP A 498 -0.55 -2.14 26.38
CA ASP A 498 -0.32 -2.99 27.56
C ASP A 498 -1.45 -2.91 28.60
N ASP A 499 -2.25 -1.84 28.58
CA ASP A 499 -3.47 -1.65 29.37
C ASP A 499 -4.73 -2.27 28.72
N GLY A 500 -4.58 -2.96 27.59
CA GLY A 500 -5.67 -3.57 26.82
C GLY A 500 -6.43 -2.61 25.91
N ALA A 501 -6.04 -1.32 25.85
CA ALA A 501 -6.73 -0.32 25.04
C ALA A 501 -6.46 -0.53 23.52
N PRO A 502 -7.46 -0.33 22.65
CA PRO A 502 -7.24 -0.32 21.21
C PRO A 502 -6.45 0.92 20.77
N GLN A 503 -5.41 0.69 19.98
CA GLN A 503 -4.51 1.69 19.42
C GLN A 503 -4.04 1.24 18.02
N CYS A 504 -3.18 2.01 17.35
CA CYS A 504 -2.55 1.54 16.11
C CYS A 504 -1.11 2.03 15.98
N ALA A 505 -0.34 1.39 15.09
CA ALA A 505 1.07 1.71 14.85
C ALA A 505 1.46 1.64 13.36
N PRO A 506 2.48 2.38 12.88
CA PRO A 506 2.95 2.33 11.50
C PRO A 506 3.29 0.92 11.01
N PHE A 507 2.75 0.54 9.85
CA PHE A 507 2.90 -0.81 9.30
C PHE A 507 4.36 -1.29 9.28
N CYS A 508 5.28 -0.47 8.73
CA CYS A 508 6.70 -0.85 8.65
C CYS A 508 7.37 -0.99 10.03
N ALA A 509 6.87 -0.30 11.06
CA ALA A 509 7.36 -0.46 12.43
C ALA A 509 6.89 -1.78 13.04
N VAL A 510 5.60 -2.10 12.89
CA VAL A 510 5.01 -3.38 13.32
C VAL A 510 5.68 -4.58 12.63
N GLN A 511 6.09 -4.43 11.36
CA GLN A 511 6.80 -5.47 10.63
C GLN A 511 8.30 -5.60 10.96
N ALA A 512 8.93 -4.55 11.50
CA ALA A 512 10.37 -4.54 11.82
C ALA A 512 10.66 -4.95 13.26
N TRP A 513 9.86 -4.53 14.24
CA TRP A 513 10.13 -4.74 15.65
C TRP A 513 9.15 -5.74 16.30
N GLY A 514 9.69 -6.86 16.77
CA GLY A 514 8.96 -7.95 17.44
C GLY A 514 8.07 -7.53 18.62
N PRO A 515 8.48 -6.59 19.50
CA PRO A 515 7.59 -6.04 20.52
C PRO A 515 6.30 -5.44 19.95
N LEU A 516 6.38 -4.69 18.84
CA LEU A 516 5.21 -4.12 18.15
C LEU A 516 4.42 -5.21 17.40
N ALA A 517 5.11 -6.16 16.76
CA ALA A 517 4.49 -7.29 16.08
C ALA A 517 3.61 -8.15 17.00
N ARG A 518 3.96 -8.24 18.30
CA ARG A 518 3.18 -8.94 19.33
C ARG A 518 1.90 -8.21 19.75
N GLN A 519 1.81 -6.90 19.54
CA GLN A 519 0.63 -6.11 19.91
C GLN A 519 -0.52 -6.21 18.87
N ARG A 520 -0.30 -6.83 17.71
CA ARG A 520 -1.36 -7.07 16.70
C ARG A 520 -2.51 -7.88 17.29
N LEU A 521 -3.76 -7.56 16.93
CA LEU A 521 -4.96 -8.18 17.51
C LEU A 521 -4.92 -9.72 17.50
N SER A 522 -4.64 -10.36 16.36
CA SER A 522 -4.60 -11.83 16.26
C SER A 522 -3.50 -12.49 17.08
N THR A 523 -2.45 -11.76 17.48
CA THR A 523 -1.37 -12.25 18.35
C THR A 523 -1.64 -11.92 19.82
N ALA A 524 -2.07 -10.69 20.14
CA ALA A 524 -2.28 -10.19 21.50
C ALA A 524 -3.59 -10.67 22.15
N LYS A 525 -4.67 -10.77 21.35
CA LYS A 525 -6.01 -11.26 21.77
C LYS A 525 -6.34 -12.61 21.16
N GLY A 526 -5.42 -13.18 20.37
CA GLY A 526 -5.60 -14.45 19.68
C GLY A 526 -5.99 -15.58 20.63
N HIS A 527 -7.11 -16.25 20.34
CA HIS A 527 -7.51 -17.47 21.02
C HIS A 527 -7.63 -18.62 20.02
N LEU A 528 -7.45 -19.85 20.50
CA LEU A 528 -7.78 -21.04 19.72
C LEU A 528 -9.27 -20.96 19.31
N PRO A 529 -9.61 -21.17 18.03
CA PRO A 529 -11.00 -21.16 17.61
C PRO A 529 -11.74 -22.30 18.31
N VAL A 530 -12.64 -21.94 19.24
CA VAL A 530 -13.63 -22.87 19.80
C VAL A 530 -14.63 -23.14 18.69
N LEU A 531 -14.34 -24.14 17.86
CA LEU A 531 -15.24 -24.59 16.82
C LEU A 531 -16.60 -24.96 17.45
N PRO A 532 -17.72 -24.30 17.08
CA PRO A 532 -19.02 -24.88 17.34
C PRO A 532 -19.07 -26.21 16.58
N LEU A 533 -19.41 -27.30 17.28
CA LEU A 533 -19.56 -28.62 16.69
C LEU A 533 -20.62 -28.59 15.59
N SER A 534 -20.18 -28.45 14.34
CA SER A 534 -21.07 -28.46 13.18
C SER A 534 -21.62 -29.88 13.00
N THR A 535 -22.86 -30.08 13.40
CA THR A 535 -23.62 -31.33 13.21
C THR A 535 -24.10 -31.48 11.76
N ARG A 536 -23.22 -31.23 10.78
CA ARG A 536 -23.45 -31.64 9.38
C ARG A 536 -23.21 -33.15 9.28
N PRO A 537 -24.23 -33.98 9.02
CA PRO A 537 -24.03 -35.42 8.88
C PRO A 537 -23.19 -35.69 7.62
N VAL A 538 -22.04 -36.33 7.81
CA VAL A 538 -21.29 -36.91 6.69
C VAL A 538 -22.12 -38.06 6.13
N VAL A 539 -22.74 -37.84 4.97
CA VAL A 539 -23.38 -38.91 4.20
C VAL A 539 -22.28 -39.86 3.72
N PRO A 540 -22.29 -41.15 4.09
CA PRO A 540 -21.28 -42.09 3.62
C PRO A 540 -21.39 -42.26 2.10
N ALA A 541 -20.25 -42.21 1.40
CA ALA A 541 -20.22 -42.48 -0.03
C ALA A 541 -20.63 -43.94 -0.30
N GLU A 542 -21.67 -44.15 -1.11
CA GLU A 542 -22.07 -45.49 -1.52
C GLU A 542 -20.95 -46.17 -2.30
N THR A 543 -20.62 -47.40 -1.91
CA THR A 543 -19.52 -48.16 -2.50
C THR A 543 -19.97 -48.84 -3.80
N PRO A 544 -19.27 -48.69 -4.94
CA PRO A 544 -19.68 -49.32 -6.19
C PRO A 544 -19.63 -50.85 -6.09
N THR A 545 -20.77 -51.51 -6.33
CA THR A 545 -20.89 -52.96 -6.35
C THR A 545 -20.10 -53.57 -7.50
N ARG A 546 -18.99 -54.26 -7.19
CA ARG A 546 -18.29 -55.11 -8.16
C ARG A 546 -19.15 -56.31 -8.55
N ALA A 547 -19.74 -56.26 -9.74
CA ALA A 547 -20.29 -57.45 -10.39
C ALA A 547 -19.16 -58.47 -10.64
N ARG A 548 -19.31 -59.70 -10.12
CA ARG A 548 -18.47 -60.84 -10.49
C ARG A 548 -19.12 -61.56 -11.65
N SER A 549 -18.51 -61.54 -12.82
CA SER A 549 -18.80 -62.51 -13.88
C SER A 549 -18.02 -63.80 -13.62
N SER A 550 -18.74 -64.89 -13.39
CA SER A 550 -18.19 -66.25 -13.47
C SER A 550 -17.90 -66.62 -14.92
N HIS A 551 -16.75 -67.21 -15.22
CA HIS A 551 -16.59 -68.35 -16.14
C HIS A 551 -15.17 -68.95 -15.99
N GLU A 552 -15.16 -70.28 -15.79
CA GLU A 552 -14.04 -71.25 -15.85
C GLU A 552 -12.75 -70.96 -15.05
#